data_AF-A0A164GYU9-F1
#
_entry.id   AF-A0A164GYU9-F1
#
_cell.length_a   1.000
_cell.length_b   1.000
_cell.length_c   1.000
_cell.angle_alpha   90.00
_cell.angle_beta   90.00
_cell.angle_gamma   90.00
#
_symmetry.space_group_name_H-M   'P 1'
#
loop_
_entity.id
_entity.type
_entity.pdbx_description
1 polymer ?
#
loop_
_entity_poly.entity_id
_entity_poly.type
_entity_poly.pdbx_seq_one_letter_code
_entity_poly.pdbx_strand_id
1 'polypeptide(L)' 'MRVAELTDRGGVVRVRGEEREDGSAGVVADLTPAAVGELGLGPGQVVYFAVKATEVEVYSC' A
#
# COMPACT_ATOMS: atom_id res chain seq x y z
N MET A 1 10.40 1.40 -0.20
CA MET A 1 9.51 0.41 -0.85
C MET A 1 8.91 1.07 -2.08
N ARG A 2 8.67 0.35 -3.18
CA ARG A 2 8.03 0.93 -4.37
C ARG A 2 6.59 0.47 -4.51
N VAL A 3 5.78 1.29 -5.15
CA VAL A 3 4.42 0.92 -5.58
C VAL A 3 4.50 -0.02 -6.77
N ALA A 4 3.92 -1.20 -6.66
CA ALA A 4 3.81 -2.14 -7.77
C ALA A 4 2.58 -1.83 -8.64
N GLU A 5 1.44 -1.55 -8.02
CA GLU A 5 0.16 -1.39 -8.72
C GLU A 5 -0.79 -0.48 -7.95
N LEU A 6 -1.67 0.22 -8.68
CA LEU A 6 -2.85 0.90 -8.16
C LEU A 6 -4.09 0.34 -8.86
N THR A 7 -5.09 -0.07 -8.08
CA THR A 7 -6.36 -0.58 -8.59
C THR A 7 -7.51 0.26 -8.05
N ASP A 8 -8.26 0.94 -8.92
CA ASP A 8 -9.52 1.60 -8.54
C ASP A 8 -10.60 0.52 -8.25
N ARG A 9 -11.26 0.65 -7.10
CA ARG A 9 -12.35 -0.25 -6.66
C ARG A 9 -13.66 0.48 -6.40
N GLY A 10 -13.85 1.66 -6.99
CA GLY A 10 -15.09 2.42 -6.90
C GLY A 10 -15.18 3.21 -5.59
N GLY A 11 -14.46 4.32 -5.51
CA GLY A 11 -14.43 5.22 -4.35
C GLY A 11 -13.24 4.97 -3.40
N VAL A 12 -12.50 3.91 -3.63
CA VAL A 12 -11.23 3.60 -2.97
C VAL A 12 -10.23 3.10 -4.00
N VAL A 13 -8.98 3.52 -3.88
CA VAL A 13 -7.87 3.05 -4.70
C VAL A 13 -7.00 2.17 -3.83
N ARG A 14 -6.86 0.91 -4.24
CA ARG A 14 -5.95 -0.04 -3.61
C ARG A 14 -4.55 0.14 -4.16
N VAL A 15 -3.61 0.47 -3.30
CA VAL A 15 -2.19 0.59 -3.62
C VAL A 15 -1.46 -0.62 -3.09
N ARG A 16 -0.80 -1.37 -3.98
CA ARG A 16 0.02 -2.54 -3.63
C ARG A 16 1.49 -2.16 -3.79
N GLY A 17 2.30 -2.41 -2.77
CA GLY A 17 3.74 -2.32 -2.91
C GLY A 17 4.36 -3.59 -3.49
N GLU A 18 5.62 -3.50 -3.89
CA GLU A 18 6.39 -4.64 -4.40
C GLU A 18 6.45 -5.80 -3.40
N GLU A 19 6.58 -7.01 -3.95
CA GLU A 19 6.86 -8.22 -3.17
C GLU A 19 8.17 -8.05 -2.40
N ARG A 20 8.20 -8.64 -1.21
CA ARG A 20 9.38 -8.58 -0.34
C ARG A 20 10.41 -9.60 -0.82
N GLU A 21 11.68 -9.36 -0.51
CA GLU A 21 12.79 -10.24 -0.89
C GLU A 21 12.64 -11.68 -0.38
N ASP A 22 11.88 -11.87 0.71
CA ASP A 22 11.54 -13.18 1.28
C ASP A 22 10.40 -13.90 0.53
N GLY A 23 9.89 -13.32 -0.56
CA GLY A 23 8.78 -13.85 -1.34
C GLY A 23 7.41 -13.61 -0.70
N SER A 24 7.34 -12.91 0.43
CA SER A 24 6.06 -12.53 1.03
C SER A 24 5.40 -11.39 0.25
N ALA A 25 4.05 -11.39 0.28
CA ALA A 25 3.27 -10.38 -0.41
C ALA A 25 3.61 -8.96 0.08
N GLY A 26 3.69 -8.02 -0.87
CA GLY A 26 3.83 -6.60 -0.56
C GLY A 26 2.65 -6.06 0.26
N VAL A 27 2.92 -5.02 1.05
CA VAL A 27 1.91 -4.29 1.82
C VAL A 27 0.85 -3.70 0.88
N VAL A 28 -0.40 -3.73 1.32
CA VAL A 28 -1.54 -3.14 0.62
C VAL A 28 -2.11 -2.01 1.48
N ALA A 29 -2.40 -0.88 0.85
CA ALA A 29 -3.09 0.24 1.47
C ALA A 29 -4.27 0.66 0.61
N ASP A 30 -5.43 0.88 1.25
CA ASP A 30 -6.62 1.41 0.60
C ASP A 30 -6.68 2.92 0.89
N LEU A 31 -6.67 3.72 -0.18
CA LEU A 31 -6.60 5.18 -0.12
C LEU A 31 -7.78 5.81 -0.88
N THR A 32 -8.12 7.05 -0.57
CA THR A 32 -9.09 7.80 -1.38
C THR A 32 -8.48 8.22 -2.71
N PRO A 33 -9.26 8.35 -3.79
CA PRO A 33 -8.76 8.88 -5.07
C PRO A 33 -8.12 10.27 -4.92
N ALA A 34 -8.66 11.11 -4.03
CA ALA A 34 -8.09 12.42 -3.72
C ALA A 34 -6.68 12.30 -3.12
N ALA A 35 -6.48 11.45 -2.11
CA ALA A 35 -5.18 11.23 -1.50
C ALA A 35 -4.14 10.68 -2.50
N VAL A 36 -4.56 9.79 -3.40
CA VAL A 36 -3.69 9.28 -4.49
C VAL A 36 -3.22 10.42 -5.39
N GLY A 37 -4.13 11.32 -5.79
CA GLY A 37 -3.81 12.49 -6.60
C GLY A 37 -2.92 13.50 -5.88
N GLU A 38 -3.22 13.81 -4.61
CA GLU A 38 -2.45 14.74 -3.78
C GLU A 38 -1.01 14.27 -3.53
N LEU A 39 -0.84 12.97 -3.31
CA LEU A 39 0.48 12.33 -3.13
C LEU A 39 1.18 12.00 -4.46
N GLY A 40 0.50 12.22 -5.60
CA GLY A 40 0.99 11.94 -6.93
C GLY A 40 1.38 10.48 -7.15
N LEU A 41 0.70 9.52 -6.50
CA LEU A 41 1.12 8.12 -6.48
C LEU A 41 1.01 7.48 -7.88
N GLY A 42 2.08 6.79 -8.28
CA GLY A 42 2.11 5.95 -9.46
C GLY A 42 2.99 4.71 -9.29
N PRO A 43 2.87 3.72 -10.20
CA PRO A 43 3.75 2.54 -10.19
C PRO A 43 5.23 2.92 -10.29
N GLY A 44 6.09 2.19 -9.59
CA GLY A 44 7.53 2.41 -9.50
C GLY A 44 7.96 3.52 -8.53
N GLN A 45 7.02 4.32 -8.01
CA GLN A 45 7.32 5.39 -7.07
C GLN A 45 7.78 4.85 -5.71
N VAL A 46 8.84 5.46 -5.17
CA VAL A 46 9.35 5.13 -3.83
C VAL A 46 8.49 5.82 -2.78
N VAL A 47 7.93 5.02 -1.87
CA VAL A 47 7.02 5.47 -0.81
C VAL A 47 7.34 4.79 0.51
N TYR A 48 6.76 5.34 1.59
CA TYR A 48 6.72 4.72 2.90
C TYR A 48 5.28 4.30 3.20
N PHE A 49 5.11 3.02 3.55
CA PHE A 49 3.87 2.53 4.15
C PHE A 49 4.00 2.67 5.67
N ALA A 50 3.01 3.27 6.30
CA ALA A 50 2.96 3.43 7.75
C ALA A 50 1.65 2.85 8.29
N VAL A 51 1.74 2.11 9.38
CA VAL A 51 0.60 1.58 10.13
C VAL A 51 0.74 2.08 11.56
N LYS A 52 -0.36 2.56 12.15
CA LYS A 52 -0.36 2.93 13.58
C LYS A 52 -0.16 1.64 14.39
N ALA A 53 0.74 1.67 15.38
CA ALA A 53 1.04 0.49 16.18
C ALA A 53 -0.20 -0.13 16.86
N THR A 54 -1.20 0.69 17.20
CA THR A 54 -2.46 0.25 17.79
C THR A 54 -3.40 -0.48 16.83
N GLU A 55 -3.12 -0.46 15.52
CA GLU A 55 -3.90 -1.12 14.47
C GLU A 55 -3.20 -2.43 14.01
N VAL A 56 -2.16 -2.88 14.72
CA VAL A 56 -1.42 -4.10 14.39
C VAL A 56 -1.84 -5.22 15.33
N GLU A 57 -2.38 -6.29 14.77
CA GLU A 57 -2.64 -7.54 15.47
C GLU A 57 -1.52 -8.55 15.19
N VAL A 58 -1.10 -9.28 16.22
CA VAL A 58 -0.05 -10.29 16.12
C VAL A 58 -0.65 -11.66 16.41
N TYR A 59 -0.51 -12.57 15.45
CA TYR A 59 -0.98 -13.94 15.55
C TYR A 59 0.21 -14.87 15.81
N SER A 60 0.07 -15.80 16.76
CA SER A 60 1.07 -16.85 16.99
C SER A 60 0.93 -17.97 15.95
N CYS A 61 2.06 -18.59 15.61
CA CYS A 61 2.14 -19.79 14.79
C CYS A 61 1.56 -21.02 15.51
#